data_AF-A0A971ZKK9-F1
#
_entry.id   AF-A0A971ZKK9-F1
#
_cell.length_a   1.000
_cell.length_b   1.000
_cell.length_c   1.000
_cell.angle_alpha   90.00
_cell.angle_beta   90.00
_cell.angle_gamma   90.00
#
_symmetry.space_group_name_H-M   'P 1'
#
loop_
_entity.id
_entity.type
_entity.pdbx_description
1 polymer ?
#
loop_
_entity_poly.entity_id
_entity_poly.type
_entity_poly.pdbx_seq_one_letter_code
_entity_poly.pdbx_strand_id
1 'polypeptide(L)'
;MHLALYRKWRPQVFADVYGQDHVTSVLRREVATGRISHAYLFCGSRGTGKTSCAKILAKAVNCEAPHDGEPCGECRSCLLVEDGSATDVLELDAASNNSVENVRDIRDEVVYTPAALRRRVYIIDEVHMLSTAAFNALLKTLEEPPEHVVFILATTEPHKLPATIISRCQRFDFRRVDNASIVRRLTEIAGAEGITLEEGAATLIARLSQGGMRDAISTLELCAGDGEPVTEEKVRAVTGASDRGLVMRAALAVLERDTEAMFEVIDRVYTASVDITVFWSDLVGLYRDMLVIKSTKNPGAYLDLTESELEATAALAKRFSDEALALHSELADEALVRMTRAGSQKRLIAELTLVRMANPRLGGDTSALAERVAALEAAVQRLAEGARHSGQALPRQTQTAEGEPGESGVQTGTGDSGAVPDSEAAPAPAEADKPHESLHDAASPAGAGQDMPADAQSVAAQDMPADSGGSAAGETPKSGSGQAAGSPEADESAPYTRWADVVERYGSTPGCEGEAGFLGLARAYRGKSGFVVVFEAAMLHFVDSPDVKARLAEILSEFEGRAVRPHEIKFTAADGKPAPADGFDDFNI
;
A
#
# COMPACT_ATOMS: atom_id res chain seq x y z
N MET A 1 -17.87 14.26 -25.44
CA MET A 1 -16.91 13.49 -24.61
C MET A 1 -16.75 14.27 -23.31
N HIS A 2 -17.16 13.71 -22.17
CA HIS A 2 -17.01 14.38 -20.88
C HIS A 2 -15.51 14.44 -20.52
N LEU A 3 -14.96 15.64 -20.35
CA LEU A 3 -13.57 15.81 -19.93
C LEU A 3 -13.53 15.75 -18.40
N ALA A 4 -12.71 14.87 -17.84
CA ALA A 4 -12.57 14.74 -16.39
C ALA A 4 -12.21 16.08 -15.73
N LEU A 5 -12.74 16.36 -14.54
CA LEU A 5 -12.60 17.65 -13.86
C LEU A 5 -11.13 18.01 -13.62
N TYR A 6 -10.30 17.05 -13.24
CA TYR A 6 -8.87 17.31 -13.01
C TYR A 6 -8.10 17.70 -14.29
N ARG A 7 -8.65 17.38 -15.47
CA ARG A 7 -8.11 17.85 -16.77
C ARG A 7 -8.69 19.22 -17.14
N LYS A 8 -10.01 19.38 -17.01
CA LYS A 8 -10.71 20.64 -17.28
C LYS A 8 -10.18 21.81 -16.43
N TRP A 9 -9.95 21.55 -15.14
CA TRP A 9 -9.47 22.53 -14.16
C TRP A 9 -7.96 22.53 -13.95
N ARG A 10 -7.20 21.93 -14.88
CA ARG A 10 -5.74 21.97 -14.83
C ARG A 10 -5.28 23.44 -14.97
N PRO A 11 -4.41 23.93 -14.07
CA PRO A 11 -3.89 25.30 -14.13
C PRO A 11 -3.26 25.62 -15.49
N GLN A 12 -3.57 26.81 -16.01
CA GLN A 12 -3.15 27.26 -17.34
C GLN A 12 -1.99 28.26 -17.29
N VAL A 13 -1.92 29.03 -16.21
CA VAL A 13 -0.86 30.00 -15.89
C VAL A 13 -0.28 29.70 -14.50
N PHE A 14 0.88 30.27 -14.16
CA PHE A 14 1.53 30.02 -12.88
C PHE A 14 0.71 30.56 -11.70
N ALA A 15 -0.03 31.66 -11.91
CA ALA A 15 -0.93 32.24 -10.93
C ALA A 15 -2.08 31.30 -10.48
N ASP A 16 -2.48 30.33 -11.33
CA ASP A 16 -3.56 29.40 -11.03
C ASP A 16 -3.09 28.16 -10.24
N VAL A 17 -1.79 28.06 -9.94
CA VAL A 17 -1.22 26.92 -9.23
C VAL A 17 -1.30 27.15 -7.72
N TYR A 18 -2.08 26.32 -7.03
CA TYR A 18 -2.34 26.48 -5.59
C TYR A 18 -1.21 25.93 -4.72
N GLY A 19 -0.81 26.70 -3.70
CA GLY A 19 0.09 26.26 -2.63
C GLY A 19 1.56 26.12 -3.04
N GLN A 20 1.96 26.66 -4.20
CA GLN A 20 3.34 26.55 -4.73
C GLN A 20 3.97 27.90 -5.05
N ASP A 21 3.60 28.98 -4.34
CA ASP A 21 4.06 30.35 -4.60
C ASP A 21 5.60 30.47 -4.62
N HIS A 22 6.29 29.68 -3.79
CA HIS A 22 7.76 29.67 -3.74
C HIS A 22 8.41 29.11 -5.01
N VAL A 23 7.70 28.27 -5.77
CA VAL A 23 8.16 27.74 -7.06
C VAL A 23 7.68 28.64 -8.20
N THR A 24 6.39 28.92 -8.24
CA THR A 24 5.74 29.63 -9.36
C THR A 24 6.28 31.05 -9.52
N SER A 25 6.55 31.76 -8.42
CA SER A 25 7.13 33.11 -8.46
C SER A 25 8.55 33.15 -9.04
N VAL A 26 9.35 32.11 -8.80
CA VAL A 26 10.71 32.01 -9.35
C VAL A 26 10.67 31.67 -10.83
N LEU A 27 9.88 30.67 -11.22
CA LEU A 27 9.71 30.29 -12.63
C LEU A 27 9.17 31.47 -13.46
N ARG A 28 8.16 32.16 -12.94
CA ARG A 28 7.60 33.37 -13.57
C ARG A 28 8.68 34.44 -13.77
N ARG A 29 9.52 34.69 -12.77
CA ARG A 29 10.62 35.67 -12.86
C ARG A 29 11.69 35.26 -13.87
N GLU A 30 12.02 33.98 -13.95
CA GLU A 30 13.00 33.48 -14.93
C GLU A 30 12.51 33.70 -16.35
N VAL A 31 11.24 33.38 -16.63
CA VAL A 31 10.62 33.65 -17.93
C VAL A 31 10.58 35.15 -18.21
N ALA A 32 10.16 35.97 -17.25
CA ALA A 32 10.09 37.43 -17.42
C ALA A 32 11.47 38.05 -17.73
N THR A 33 12.54 37.51 -17.13
CA THR A 33 13.91 38.03 -17.33
C THR A 33 14.68 37.33 -18.45
N GLY A 34 14.10 36.32 -19.10
CA GLY A 34 14.75 35.52 -20.13
C GLY A 34 15.90 34.62 -19.64
N ARG A 35 16.06 34.46 -18.32
CA ARG A 35 17.12 33.66 -17.70
C ARG A 35 16.63 32.24 -17.43
N ILE A 36 16.40 31.50 -18.50
CA ILE A 36 15.90 30.11 -18.47
C ILE A 36 17.07 29.14 -18.28
N SER A 37 16.93 28.19 -17.36
CA SER A 37 17.87 27.07 -17.21
C SER A 37 17.67 26.05 -18.35
N HIS A 38 18.76 25.38 -18.74
CA HIS A 38 18.69 24.28 -19.70
C HIS A 38 18.03 23.03 -19.10
N ALA A 39 18.04 22.88 -17.77
CA ALA A 39 17.46 21.74 -17.07
C ALA A 39 16.82 22.14 -15.73
N TYR A 40 15.60 21.65 -15.53
CA TYR A 40 14.78 21.82 -14.34
C TYR A 40 14.50 20.45 -13.72
N LEU A 41 14.60 20.35 -12.38
CA LEU A 41 14.22 19.15 -11.63
C LEU A 41 13.11 19.48 -10.65
N PHE A 42 11.90 19.01 -10.93
CA PHE A 42 10.71 19.19 -10.12
C PHE A 42 10.52 17.98 -9.21
N CYS A 43 10.69 18.19 -7.90
CA CYS A 43 10.61 17.17 -6.88
C CYS A 43 9.36 17.38 -6.02
N GLY A 44 8.67 16.31 -5.63
CA GLY A 44 7.57 16.42 -4.67
C GLY A 44 6.55 15.30 -4.81
N SER A 45 5.64 15.16 -3.86
CA SER A 45 4.63 14.11 -3.87
C SER A 45 3.72 14.17 -5.12
N ARG A 46 2.99 13.08 -5.38
CA ARG A 46 2.00 13.04 -6.46
C ARG A 46 0.94 14.12 -6.24
N GLY A 47 0.43 14.70 -7.32
CA GLY A 47 -0.68 15.65 -7.27
C GLY A 47 -0.34 17.08 -6.80
N THR A 48 0.92 17.41 -6.50
CA THR A 48 1.35 18.75 -6.04
C THR A 48 1.51 19.80 -7.16
N GLY A 49 1.34 19.39 -8.42
CA GLY A 49 1.38 20.31 -9.57
C GLY A 49 2.65 20.27 -10.42
N LYS A 50 3.57 19.32 -10.20
CA LYS A 50 4.83 19.17 -10.97
C LYS A 50 4.63 19.21 -12.50
N THR A 51 3.86 18.26 -13.04
CA THR A 51 3.59 18.15 -14.48
C THR A 51 2.80 19.35 -15.00
N SER A 52 1.91 19.93 -14.17
CA SER A 52 1.15 21.14 -14.55
C SER A 52 2.10 22.34 -14.71
N CYS A 53 2.97 22.60 -13.74
CA CYS A 53 3.99 23.64 -13.83
C CYS A 53 4.98 23.39 -14.97
N ALA A 54 5.30 22.14 -15.28
CA ALA A 54 6.15 21.80 -16.42
C ALA A 54 5.51 22.25 -17.75
N LYS A 55 4.22 21.97 -17.93
CA LYS A 55 3.46 22.42 -19.12
C LYS A 55 3.30 23.93 -19.16
N ILE A 56 3.04 24.58 -18.03
CA ILE A 56 2.97 26.05 -17.96
C ILE A 56 4.31 26.66 -18.34
N LEU A 57 5.43 26.13 -17.83
CA LEU A 57 6.77 26.60 -18.21
C LEU A 57 7.03 26.39 -19.70
N ALA A 58 6.69 25.22 -20.26
CA ALA A 58 6.83 24.95 -21.70
C ALA A 58 6.03 25.94 -22.56
N LYS A 59 4.82 26.32 -22.12
CA LYS A 59 4.02 27.39 -22.75
C LYS A 59 4.69 28.75 -22.61
N ALA A 60 5.16 29.09 -21.41
CA ALA A 60 5.70 30.40 -21.07
C ALA A 60 7.00 30.71 -21.84
N VAL A 61 7.92 29.74 -21.95
CA VAL A 61 9.20 29.91 -22.67
C VAL A 61 9.04 30.00 -24.19
N ASN A 62 7.92 29.48 -24.71
CA ASN A 62 7.58 29.48 -26.14
C ASN A 62 6.51 30.52 -26.51
N CYS A 63 5.97 31.24 -25.53
CA CYS A 63 4.94 32.24 -25.74
C CYS A 63 5.46 33.37 -26.66
N GLU A 64 4.63 33.81 -27.60
CA GLU A 64 4.97 34.90 -28.52
C GLU A 64 4.93 36.26 -27.81
N ALA A 65 3.99 36.41 -26.86
CA ALA A 65 3.74 37.63 -26.09
C ALA A 65 3.51 37.31 -24.60
N PRO A 66 4.54 36.87 -23.85
CA PRO A 66 4.39 36.61 -22.42
C PRO A 66 4.15 37.90 -21.65
N HIS A 67 3.28 37.85 -20.64
CA HIS A 67 2.98 38.99 -19.77
C HIS A 67 3.51 38.74 -18.36
N ASP A 68 4.56 39.48 -17.97
CA ASP A 68 5.23 39.32 -16.67
C ASP A 68 5.61 37.85 -16.38
N GLY A 69 6.13 37.14 -17.40
CA GLY A 69 6.54 35.74 -17.29
C GLY A 69 5.43 34.70 -17.41
N GLU A 70 4.16 35.12 -17.49
CA GLU A 70 3.03 34.23 -17.72
C GLU A 70 2.80 33.98 -19.23
N PRO A 71 2.38 32.78 -19.63
CA PRO A 71 1.93 32.54 -21.00
C PRO A 71 0.62 33.28 -21.26
N CYS A 72 0.43 33.84 -22.47
CA CYS A 72 -0.80 34.56 -22.82
C CYS A 72 -2.02 33.65 -22.99
N GLY A 73 -1.81 32.36 -23.27
CA GLY A 73 -2.88 31.38 -23.48
C GLY A 73 -3.59 31.47 -24.85
N GLU A 74 -3.37 32.52 -25.64
CA GLU A 74 -4.10 32.80 -26.88
C GLU A 74 -3.24 32.75 -28.16
N CYS A 75 -1.90 32.90 -28.04
CA CYS A 75 -1.02 32.82 -29.21
C CYS A 75 -0.90 31.40 -29.76
N ARG A 76 -0.47 31.27 -31.04
CA ARG A 76 -0.36 29.98 -31.71
C ARG A 76 0.52 29.00 -30.93
N SER A 77 1.65 29.44 -30.40
CA SER A 77 2.52 28.60 -29.58
C SER A 77 1.83 28.10 -28.30
N CYS A 78 1.06 28.94 -27.61
CA CYS A 78 0.33 28.52 -26.40
C CYS A 78 -0.75 27.49 -26.73
N LEU A 79 -1.52 27.71 -27.80
CA LEU A 79 -2.58 26.80 -28.22
C LEU A 79 -2.03 25.44 -28.67
N LEU A 80 -0.94 25.41 -29.44
CA LEU A 80 -0.29 24.16 -29.87
C LEU A 80 0.17 23.29 -28.69
N VAL A 81 0.74 23.92 -27.66
CA VAL A 81 1.21 23.20 -26.46
C VAL A 81 0.03 22.74 -25.60
N GLU A 82 -1.03 23.54 -25.50
CA GLU A 82 -2.23 23.17 -24.73
C GLU A 82 -2.98 21.99 -25.35
N ASP A 83 -3.16 22.01 -26.68
CA ASP A 83 -3.82 20.94 -27.43
C ASP A 83 -2.93 19.67 -27.55
N GLY A 84 -1.67 19.74 -27.11
CA GLY A 84 -0.70 18.64 -27.21
C GLY A 84 -0.24 18.33 -28.64
N SER A 85 -0.46 19.25 -29.58
CA SER A 85 -0.08 19.11 -31.00
C SER A 85 1.29 19.70 -31.32
N ALA A 86 1.94 20.35 -30.35
CA ALA A 86 3.29 20.89 -30.47
C ALA A 86 4.34 19.77 -30.59
N THR A 87 4.91 19.60 -31.79
CA THR A 87 6.02 18.64 -32.03
C THR A 87 7.28 18.96 -31.24
N ASP A 88 7.46 20.23 -30.87
CA ASP A 88 8.63 20.71 -30.12
C ASP A 88 8.47 20.59 -28.60
N VAL A 89 7.31 20.14 -28.10
CA VAL A 89 7.11 19.83 -26.67
C VAL A 89 6.80 18.35 -26.54
N LEU A 90 7.78 17.58 -26.06
CA LEU A 90 7.65 16.13 -25.90
C LEU A 90 7.44 15.79 -24.42
N GLU A 91 6.29 15.18 -24.10
CA GLU A 91 5.98 14.65 -22.77
C GLU A 91 6.21 13.14 -22.76
N LEU A 92 7.08 12.67 -21.87
CA LEU A 92 7.44 11.28 -21.70
C LEU A 92 7.18 10.86 -20.27
N ASP A 93 6.30 9.88 -20.09
CA ASP A 93 6.16 9.18 -18.82
C ASP A 93 7.21 8.06 -18.75
N ALA A 94 8.19 8.20 -17.87
CA ALA A 94 9.27 7.23 -17.70
C ALA A 94 8.76 5.89 -17.15
N ALA A 95 7.58 5.84 -16.52
CA ALA A 95 7.00 4.58 -16.07
C ALA A 95 6.57 3.68 -17.24
N SER A 96 6.10 4.27 -18.35
CA SER A 96 5.72 3.53 -19.55
C SER A 96 6.81 3.48 -20.62
N ASN A 97 7.77 4.41 -20.59
CA ASN A 97 8.80 4.59 -21.62
C ASN A 97 10.22 4.47 -21.03
N ASN A 98 10.48 3.46 -20.22
CA ASN A 98 11.76 3.27 -19.50
C ASN A 98 12.92 2.70 -20.36
N SER A 99 12.68 2.40 -21.63
CA SER A 99 13.69 1.80 -22.51
C SER A 99 14.84 2.76 -22.83
N VAL A 100 16.02 2.20 -23.05
CA VAL A 100 17.22 2.97 -23.40
C VAL A 100 17.08 3.56 -24.80
N GLU A 101 16.36 2.86 -25.67
CA GLU A 101 16.08 3.23 -27.06
C GLU A 101 15.32 4.57 -27.13
N ASN A 102 14.21 4.71 -26.39
CA ASN A 102 13.42 5.95 -26.35
C ASN A 102 14.29 7.16 -25.97
N VAL A 103 15.22 6.96 -25.05
CA VAL A 103 16.11 8.01 -24.57
C VAL A 103 17.25 8.30 -25.54
N ARG A 104 17.71 7.31 -26.30
CA ARG A 104 18.66 7.52 -27.40
C ARG A 104 18.02 8.30 -28.53
N ASP A 105 16.76 8.03 -28.85
CA ASP A 105 16.02 8.78 -29.87
C ASP A 105 15.93 10.25 -29.49
N ILE A 106 15.61 10.56 -28.22
CA ILE A 106 15.63 11.94 -27.69
C ILE A 106 17.00 12.58 -27.87
N ARG A 107 18.08 11.87 -27.47
CA ARG A 107 19.45 12.38 -27.57
C ARG A 107 19.81 12.72 -29.02
N ASP A 108 19.44 11.86 -29.95
CA ASP A 108 19.77 12.00 -31.37
C ASP A 108 18.93 13.12 -32.01
N GLU A 109 17.70 13.30 -31.56
CA GLU A 109 16.82 14.38 -31.99
C GLU A 109 17.16 15.76 -31.38
N VAL A 110 17.82 15.79 -30.22
CA VAL A 110 18.07 17.01 -29.45
C VAL A 110 18.92 18.03 -30.21
N VAL A 111 19.76 17.55 -31.13
CA VAL A 111 20.73 18.35 -31.89
C VAL A 111 20.02 19.25 -32.90
N TYR A 112 18.82 18.88 -33.34
CA TYR A 112 18.07 19.64 -34.34
C TYR A 112 17.32 20.81 -33.70
N THR A 113 17.28 21.94 -34.42
CA THR A 113 16.52 23.13 -34.01
C THR A 113 15.01 22.87 -34.02
N PRO A 114 14.22 23.57 -33.19
CA PRO A 114 12.77 23.38 -33.13
C PRO A 114 12.09 23.77 -34.45
N ALA A 115 10.99 23.09 -34.80
CA ALA A 115 10.33 23.26 -36.09
C ALA A 115 9.30 24.41 -36.11
N ALA A 116 8.54 24.58 -35.03
CA ALA A 116 7.43 25.52 -34.93
C ALA A 116 7.53 26.48 -33.73
N LEU A 117 8.24 26.08 -32.67
CA LEU A 117 8.39 26.85 -31.44
C LEU A 117 9.78 27.51 -31.32
N ARG A 118 9.98 28.36 -30.31
CA ARG A 118 11.27 29.02 -30.05
C ARG A 118 12.29 28.08 -29.41
N ARG A 119 11.81 27.14 -28.59
CA ARG A 119 12.59 26.18 -27.82
C ARG A 119 11.93 24.81 -27.88
N ARG A 120 12.77 23.78 -27.92
CA ARG A 120 12.36 22.38 -27.78
C ARG A 120 12.36 22.01 -26.30
N VAL A 121 11.23 21.53 -25.80
CA VAL A 121 11.04 21.23 -24.38
C VAL A 121 10.77 19.74 -24.20
N TYR A 122 11.58 19.09 -23.37
CA TYR A 122 11.40 17.69 -22.99
C TYR A 122 10.90 17.62 -21.55
N ILE A 123 9.66 17.17 -21.36
CA ILE A 123 9.07 16.92 -20.04
C ILE A 123 9.16 15.43 -19.77
N ILE A 124 9.97 15.02 -18.80
CA ILE A 124 10.14 13.62 -18.40
C ILE A 124 9.53 13.45 -17.02
N ASP A 125 8.33 12.86 -16.96
CA ASP A 125 7.62 12.58 -15.71
C ASP A 125 8.07 11.24 -15.10
N GLU A 126 8.00 11.15 -13.79
CA GLU A 126 8.52 10.04 -12.97
C GLU A 126 9.93 9.57 -13.38
N VAL A 127 10.84 10.52 -13.60
CA VAL A 127 12.19 10.27 -14.13
C VAL A 127 12.99 9.20 -13.34
N HIS A 128 12.68 8.98 -12.07
CA HIS A 128 13.30 7.94 -11.23
C HIS A 128 13.01 6.51 -11.72
N MET A 129 12.03 6.32 -12.61
CA MET A 129 11.69 5.05 -13.24
C MET A 129 12.56 4.72 -14.47
N LEU A 130 13.40 5.66 -14.93
CA LEU A 130 14.34 5.39 -16.01
C LEU A 130 15.39 4.36 -15.61
N SER A 131 15.79 3.52 -16.57
CA SER A 131 16.92 2.61 -16.38
C SER A 131 18.24 3.38 -16.23
N THR A 132 19.22 2.78 -15.55
CA THR A 132 20.56 3.36 -15.39
C THR A 132 21.24 3.65 -16.74
N ALA A 133 21.04 2.78 -17.72
CA ALA A 133 21.53 2.96 -19.08
C ALA A 133 20.86 4.16 -19.79
N ALA A 134 19.56 4.37 -19.58
CA ALA A 134 18.85 5.55 -20.09
C ALA A 134 19.37 6.85 -19.44
N PHE A 135 19.61 6.86 -18.12
CA PHE A 135 20.23 8.01 -17.44
C PHE A 135 21.59 8.38 -18.03
N ASN A 136 22.45 7.39 -18.26
CA ASN A 136 23.78 7.63 -18.83
C ASN A 136 23.71 8.18 -20.26
N ALA A 137 22.68 7.81 -21.03
CA ALA A 137 22.46 8.38 -22.36
C ALA A 137 22.08 9.87 -22.31
N LEU A 138 21.35 10.32 -21.26
CA LEU A 138 20.98 11.72 -21.06
C LEU A 138 22.10 12.58 -20.49
N LEU A 139 23.05 12.00 -19.74
CA LEU A 139 24.10 12.76 -19.05
C LEU A 139 24.88 13.67 -19.99
N LYS A 140 25.29 13.17 -21.15
CA LYS A 140 26.06 13.96 -22.13
C LYS A 140 25.27 15.17 -22.61
N THR A 141 23.97 14.99 -22.84
CA THR A 141 23.06 16.05 -23.29
C THR A 141 22.75 17.06 -22.18
N LEU A 142 22.69 16.62 -20.92
CA LEU A 142 22.52 17.51 -19.77
C LEU A 142 23.81 18.29 -19.43
N GLU A 143 24.98 17.76 -19.77
CA GLU A 143 26.27 18.44 -19.61
C GLU A 143 26.52 19.53 -20.64
N GLU A 144 26.22 19.24 -21.90
CA GLU A 144 26.42 20.14 -23.04
C GLU A 144 25.12 20.32 -23.82
N PRO A 145 24.08 20.93 -23.22
CA PRO A 145 22.78 21.10 -23.86
C PRO A 145 22.85 22.15 -24.97
N PRO A 146 22.19 21.93 -26.12
CA PRO A 146 22.00 22.98 -27.11
C PRO A 146 21.18 24.14 -26.54
N GLU A 147 21.47 25.39 -26.96
CA GLU A 147 20.82 26.60 -26.42
C GLU A 147 19.30 26.65 -26.61
N HIS A 148 18.78 25.93 -27.61
CA HIS A 148 17.35 25.86 -27.92
C HIS A 148 16.59 24.77 -27.14
N VAL A 149 17.27 24.00 -26.29
CA VAL A 149 16.69 22.85 -25.58
C VAL A 149 16.47 23.15 -24.10
N VAL A 150 15.32 22.74 -23.58
CA VAL A 150 15.01 22.80 -22.14
C VAL A 150 14.51 21.43 -21.67
N PHE A 151 15.15 20.86 -20.65
CA PHE A 151 14.71 19.66 -19.97
C PHE A 151 13.93 20.01 -18.70
N ILE A 152 12.80 19.35 -18.49
CA ILE A 152 12.01 19.42 -17.27
C ILE A 152 11.81 17.99 -16.77
N LEU A 153 12.57 17.62 -15.74
CA LEU A 153 12.50 16.31 -15.10
C LEU A 153 11.56 16.41 -13.89
N ALA A 154 10.59 15.52 -13.76
CA ALA A 154 9.71 15.47 -12.60
C ALA A 154 9.82 14.11 -11.88
N THR A 155 9.84 14.12 -10.55
CA THR A 155 9.93 12.89 -9.74
C THR A 155 9.23 13.00 -8.39
N THR A 156 8.63 11.91 -7.94
CA THR A 156 8.21 11.75 -6.53
C THR A 156 9.33 11.29 -5.60
N GLU A 157 10.39 10.71 -6.14
CA GLU A 157 11.46 10.06 -5.37
C GLU A 157 12.84 10.60 -5.75
N PRO A 158 13.20 11.83 -5.30
CA PRO A 158 14.47 12.46 -5.68
C PRO A 158 15.71 11.71 -5.18
N HIS A 159 15.57 10.92 -4.11
CA HIS A 159 16.67 10.14 -3.53
C HIS A 159 17.09 8.94 -4.41
N LYS A 160 16.23 8.50 -5.34
CA LYS A 160 16.56 7.46 -6.33
C LYS A 160 17.36 8.00 -7.51
N LEU A 161 17.47 9.32 -7.65
CA LEU A 161 18.21 9.93 -8.75
C LEU A 161 19.71 10.00 -8.46
N PRO A 162 20.57 9.73 -9.46
CA PRO A 162 22.00 9.94 -9.33
C PRO A 162 22.33 11.40 -9.00
N ALA A 163 23.26 11.62 -8.07
CA ALA A 163 23.71 12.97 -7.71
C ALA A 163 24.24 13.77 -8.90
N THR A 164 24.76 13.09 -9.93
CA THR A 164 25.24 13.68 -11.18
C THR A 164 24.13 14.36 -11.98
N ILE A 165 22.89 13.85 -11.95
CA ILE A 165 21.74 14.48 -12.61
C ILE A 165 21.29 15.68 -11.80
N ILE A 166 21.15 15.51 -10.47
CA ILE A 166 20.70 16.56 -9.56
C ILE A 166 21.63 17.79 -9.65
N SER A 167 22.95 17.59 -9.73
CA SER A 167 23.91 18.69 -9.80
C SER A 167 23.86 19.50 -11.10
N ARG A 168 23.25 18.96 -12.17
CA ARG A 168 23.12 19.61 -13.49
C ARG A 168 21.75 20.24 -13.69
N CYS A 169 20.82 20.05 -12.76
CA CYS A 169 19.47 20.58 -12.85
C CYS A 169 19.24 21.68 -11.82
N GLN A 170 18.45 22.68 -12.18
CA GLN A 170 17.89 23.59 -11.20
C GLN A 170 16.73 22.91 -10.47
N ARG A 171 16.92 22.62 -9.18
CA ARG A 171 15.95 21.88 -8.37
C ARG A 171 14.86 22.79 -7.78
N PHE A 172 13.61 22.36 -7.93
CA PHE A 172 12.43 22.95 -7.32
C PHE A 172 11.67 21.89 -6.51
N ASP A 173 11.50 22.13 -5.22
CA ASP A 173 10.77 21.24 -4.31
C ASP A 173 9.32 21.72 -4.13
N PHE A 174 8.39 20.98 -4.70
CA PHE A 174 6.95 21.14 -4.56
C PHE A 174 6.50 20.56 -3.21
N ARG A 175 5.78 21.37 -2.45
CA ARG A 175 5.29 20.99 -1.12
C ARG A 175 3.90 20.37 -1.23
N ARG A 176 3.48 19.65 -0.20
CA ARG A 176 2.07 19.25 -0.09
C ARG A 176 1.21 20.50 0.01
N VAL A 177 0.09 20.53 -0.71
CA VAL A 177 -0.87 21.64 -0.62
C VAL A 177 -1.59 21.53 0.71
N ASP A 178 -1.75 22.64 1.43
CA ASP A 178 -2.46 22.65 2.69
C ASP A 178 -3.96 22.34 2.50
N ASN A 179 -4.58 21.73 3.52
CA ASN A 179 -5.98 21.30 3.43
C ASN A 179 -6.93 22.48 3.19
N ALA A 180 -6.67 23.65 3.77
CA ALA A 180 -7.51 24.83 3.58
C ALA A 180 -7.50 25.31 2.12
N SER A 181 -6.34 25.31 1.47
CA SER A 181 -6.20 25.62 0.05
C SER A 181 -6.90 24.59 -0.84
N ILE A 182 -6.85 23.30 -0.49
CA ILE A 182 -7.60 22.26 -1.21
C ILE A 182 -9.11 22.49 -1.06
N VAL A 183 -9.62 22.70 0.16
CA VAL A 183 -11.04 22.97 0.42
C VAL A 183 -11.52 24.18 -0.38
N ARG A 184 -10.76 25.28 -0.36
CA ARG A 184 -11.07 26.49 -1.15
C ARG A 184 -11.20 26.14 -2.63
N ARG A 185 -10.23 25.40 -3.18
CA ARG A 185 -10.23 25.02 -4.59
C ARG A 185 -11.37 24.07 -4.96
N LEU A 186 -11.69 23.09 -4.12
CA LEU A 186 -12.82 22.19 -4.33
C LEU A 186 -14.15 22.95 -4.34
N THR A 187 -14.29 23.95 -3.46
CA THR A 187 -15.49 24.79 -3.37
C THR A 187 -15.66 25.65 -4.63
N GLU A 188 -14.58 26.25 -5.13
CA GLU A 188 -14.57 26.99 -6.40
C GLU A 188 -15.00 26.11 -7.58
N ILE A 189 -14.41 24.91 -7.70
CA ILE A 189 -14.71 23.96 -8.78
C ILE A 189 -16.16 23.48 -8.67
N ALA A 190 -16.61 23.12 -7.46
CA ALA A 190 -17.97 22.67 -7.23
C ALA A 190 -18.99 23.74 -7.61
N GLY A 191 -18.76 25.00 -7.20
CA GLY A 191 -19.62 26.12 -7.56
C GLY A 191 -19.69 26.38 -9.07
N ALA A 192 -18.57 26.25 -9.78
CA ALA A 192 -18.51 26.45 -11.22
C ALA A 192 -19.12 25.30 -12.04
N GLU A 193 -19.07 24.06 -11.53
CA GLU A 193 -19.68 22.88 -12.15
C GLU A 193 -21.13 22.65 -11.71
N GLY A 194 -21.67 23.45 -10.77
CA GLY A 194 -23.02 23.28 -10.23
C GLY A 194 -23.16 22.09 -9.27
N ILE A 195 -22.06 21.63 -8.68
CA ILE A 195 -22.03 20.54 -7.69
C ILE A 195 -22.35 21.13 -6.31
N THR A 196 -23.32 20.54 -5.61
CA THR A 196 -23.61 20.91 -4.22
C THR A 196 -22.64 20.18 -3.31
N LEU A 197 -21.65 20.89 -2.75
CA LEU A 197 -20.61 20.33 -1.87
C LEU A 197 -20.77 20.85 -0.45
N GLU A 198 -20.92 19.94 0.52
CA GLU A 198 -20.91 20.30 1.95
C GLU A 198 -19.49 20.58 2.45
N GLU A 199 -19.36 21.51 3.40
CA GLU A 199 -18.06 21.92 3.97
C GLU A 199 -17.32 20.76 4.67
N GLY A 200 -18.07 19.93 5.41
CA GLY A 200 -17.53 18.73 6.04
C GLY A 200 -17.00 17.72 5.00
N ALA A 201 -17.74 17.54 3.89
CA ALA A 201 -17.33 16.67 2.80
C ALA A 201 -16.07 17.19 2.10
N ALA A 202 -15.98 18.50 1.85
CA ALA A 202 -14.79 19.12 1.27
C ALA A 202 -13.56 18.93 2.17
N THR A 203 -13.73 19.09 3.49
CA THR A 203 -12.67 18.89 4.48
C THR A 203 -12.21 17.44 4.51
N LEU A 204 -13.14 16.49 4.46
CA LEU A 204 -12.84 15.06 4.39
C LEU A 204 -12.07 14.71 3.11
N ILE A 205 -12.51 15.19 1.94
CA ILE A 205 -11.79 14.97 0.67
C ILE A 205 -10.37 15.55 0.76
N ALA A 206 -10.21 16.77 1.28
CA ALA A 206 -8.89 17.41 1.40
C ALA A 206 -7.92 16.57 2.25
N ARG A 207 -8.38 16.08 3.42
CA ARG A 207 -7.59 15.20 4.29
C ARG A 207 -7.22 13.89 3.60
N LEU A 208 -8.18 13.22 2.96
CA LEU A 208 -7.95 11.95 2.25
C LEU A 208 -6.97 12.12 1.07
N SER A 209 -6.92 13.31 0.48
CA SER A 209 -6.05 13.62 -0.66
C SER A 209 -4.60 13.88 -0.27
N GLN A 210 -4.29 14.01 1.03
CA GLN A 210 -2.92 14.09 1.55
C GLN A 210 -2.04 15.16 0.85
N GLY A 211 -2.65 16.30 0.48
CA GLY A 211 -1.95 17.39 -0.21
C GLY A 211 -1.86 17.26 -1.74
N GLY A 212 -2.48 16.23 -2.34
CA GLY A 212 -2.56 16.01 -3.78
C GLY A 212 -3.83 16.61 -4.39
N MET A 213 -3.69 17.72 -5.13
CA MET A 213 -4.84 18.41 -5.74
C MET A 213 -5.55 17.56 -6.80
N ARG A 214 -4.79 16.76 -7.57
CA ARG A 214 -5.37 15.85 -8.57
C ARG A 214 -6.31 14.82 -7.93
N ASP A 215 -5.88 14.25 -6.81
CA ASP A 215 -6.64 13.21 -6.12
C ASP A 215 -7.90 13.81 -5.45
N ALA A 216 -7.79 15.04 -4.92
CA ALA A 216 -8.93 15.78 -4.39
C ALA A 216 -10.02 16.04 -5.44
N ILE A 217 -9.63 16.56 -6.60
CA ILE A 217 -10.58 16.85 -7.69
C ILE A 217 -11.18 15.55 -8.24
N SER A 218 -10.38 14.49 -8.37
CA SER A 218 -10.86 13.18 -8.85
C SER A 218 -11.87 12.57 -7.87
N THR A 219 -11.64 12.72 -6.56
CA THR A 219 -12.57 12.25 -5.53
C THR A 219 -13.88 13.05 -5.54
N LEU A 220 -13.80 14.37 -5.69
CA LEU A 220 -14.99 15.23 -5.86
C LEU A 220 -15.82 14.81 -7.08
N GLU A 221 -15.18 14.62 -8.24
CA GLU A 221 -15.85 14.16 -9.46
C GLU A 221 -16.53 12.82 -9.26
N LEU A 222 -15.84 11.86 -8.63
CA LEU A 222 -16.39 10.54 -8.35
C LEU A 222 -17.62 10.62 -7.43
N CYS A 223 -17.59 11.47 -6.40
CA CYS A 223 -18.72 11.66 -5.49
C CYS A 223 -19.89 12.43 -6.12
N ALA A 224 -19.63 13.26 -7.15
CA ALA A 224 -20.65 14.05 -7.83
C ALA A 224 -21.34 13.30 -8.99
N GLY A 225 -20.89 12.09 -9.33
CA GLY A 225 -21.25 11.39 -10.56
C GLY A 225 -22.74 11.02 -10.73
N ASP A 226 -23.53 11.02 -9.66
CA ASP A 226 -24.97 10.72 -9.66
C ASP A 226 -25.87 11.99 -9.63
N GLY A 227 -25.27 13.19 -9.55
CA GLY A 227 -25.99 14.47 -9.49
C GLY A 227 -26.59 14.83 -8.12
N GLU A 228 -26.36 14.01 -7.09
CA GLU A 228 -26.81 14.30 -5.73
C GLU A 228 -25.76 15.14 -4.96
N PRO A 229 -26.16 15.85 -3.88
CA PRO A 229 -25.24 16.57 -3.03
C PRO A 229 -24.09 15.68 -2.52
N VAL A 230 -22.88 16.25 -2.50
CA VAL A 230 -21.69 15.60 -1.97
C VAL A 230 -21.62 15.86 -0.47
N THR A 231 -22.10 14.88 0.29
CA THR A 231 -22.12 14.86 1.76
C THR A 231 -20.93 14.07 2.33
N GLU A 232 -20.63 14.23 3.62
CA GLU A 232 -19.57 13.44 4.28
C GLU A 232 -19.82 11.94 4.19
N GLU A 233 -21.07 11.51 4.40
CA GLU A 233 -21.46 10.09 4.36
C GLU A 233 -21.17 9.50 2.97
N LYS A 234 -21.48 10.26 1.92
CA LYS A 234 -21.23 9.85 0.55
C LYS A 234 -19.75 9.73 0.23
N VAL A 235 -18.94 10.72 0.67
CA VAL A 235 -17.49 10.65 0.49
C VAL A 235 -16.94 9.39 1.17
N ARG A 236 -17.38 9.06 2.40
CA ARG A 236 -16.96 7.83 3.09
C ARG A 236 -17.37 6.57 2.33
N ALA A 237 -18.60 6.51 1.84
CA ALA A 237 -19.10 5.37 1.07
C ALA A 237 -18.29 5.15 -0.22
N VAL A 238 -17.91 6.22 -0.92
CA VAL A 238 -17.16 6.16 -2.18
C VAL A 238 -15.68 5.85 -1.95
N THR A 239 -15.04 6.52 -0.98
CA THR A 239 -13.60 6.35 -0.74
C THR A 239 -13.28 5.14 0.14
N GLY A 240 -14.30 4.49 0.72
CA GLY A 240 -14.11 3.49 1.76
C GLY A 240 -13.41 4.04 3.00
N ALA A 241 -13.49 5.36 3.24
CA ALA A 241 -12.87 5.95 4.41
C ALA A 241 -13.62 5.50 5.66
N SER A 242 -12.87 5.10 6.69
CA SER A 242 -13.50 4.54 7.88
C SER A 242 -14.31 5.59 8.63
N ASP A 243 -15.39 5.15 9.26
CA ASP A 243 -16.08 5.95 10.26
C ASP A 243 -15.10 6.22 11.42
N ARG A 244 -14.75 7.50 11.64
CA ARG A 244 -13.87 7.91 12.75
C ARG A 244 -14.43 7.42 14.09
N GLY A 245 -15.76 7.34 14.23
CA GLY A 245 -16.41 6.74 15.38
C GLY A 245 -16.09 5.26 15.55
N LEU A 246 -15.97 4.50 14.46
CA LEU A 246 -15.55 3.10 14.49
C LEU A 246 -14.08 2.94 14.90
N VAL A 247 -13.20 3.82 14.42
CA VAL A 247 -11.77 3.86 14.82
C VAL A 247 -11.63 4.20 16.31
N MET A 248 -12.38 5.20 16.79
CA MET A 248 -12.40 5.55 18.21
C MET A 248 -12.99 4.43 19.07
N ARG A 249 -14.02 3.72 18.59
CA ARG A 249 -14.57 2.52 19.25
C ARG A 249 -13.53 1.41 19.36
N ALA A 250 -12.71 1.17 18.34
CA ALA A 250 -11.62 0.19 18.43
C ALA A 250 -10.61 0.57 19.53
N ALA A 251 -10.18 1.83 19.59
CA ALA A 251 -9.28 2.29 20.64
C ALA A 251 -9.91 2.18 22.03
N LEU A 252 -11.20 2.52 22.19
CA LEU A 252 -11.95 2.34 23.43
C LEU A 252 -12.05 0.87 23.85
N ALA A 253 -12.35 -0.03 22.92
CA ALA A 253 -12.43 -1.47 23.19
C ALA A 253 -11.07 -2.01 23.67
N VAL A 254 -9.96 -1.59 23.04
CA VAL A 254 -8.60 -1.93 23.47
C VAL A 254 -8.33 -1.45 24.91
N LEU A 255 -8.70 -0.21 25.22
CA LEU A 255 -8.53 0.38 26.54
C LEU A 255 -9.33 -0.36 27.63
N GLU A 256 -10.57 -0.71 27.32
CA GLU A 256 -11.51 -1.39 28.23
C GLU A 256 -11.25 -2.90 28.32
N ARG A 257 -10.33 -3.40 27.47
CA ARG A 257 -10.00 -4.82 27.31
C ARG A 257 -11.21 -5.68 26.94
N ASP A 258 -12.15 -5.07 26.22
CA ASP A 258 -13.35 -5.74 25.73
C ASP A 258 -13.05 -6.44 24.41
N THR A 259 -12.72 -7.73 24.50
CA THR A 259 -12.41 -8.53 23.31
C THR A 259 -13.60 -8.68 22.37
N GLU A 260 -14.83 -8.75 22.90
CA GLU A 260 -16.03 -8.92 22.07
C GLU A 260 -16.23 -7.66 21.21
N ALA A 261 -16.16 -6.48 21.83
CA ALA A 261 -16.23 -5.22 21.10
C ALA A 261 -15.11 -5.05 20.05
N MET A 262 -13.90 -5.58 20.30
CA MET A 262 -12.81 -5.57 19.31
C MET A 262 -13.16 -6.38 18.06
N PHE A 263 -13.69 -7.61 18.24
CA PHE A 263 -14.12 -8.45 17.12
C PHE A 263 -15.31 -7.85 16.39
N GLU A 264 -16.29 -7.28 17.10
CA GLU A 264 -17.43 -6.58 16.48
C GLU A 264 -17.00 -5.42 15.60
N VAL A 265 -16.00 -4.64 16.02
CA VAL A 265 -15.48 -3.53 15.20
C VAL A 265 -14.89 -4.06 13.90
N ILE A 266 -14.05 -5.10 13.95
CA ILE A 266 -13.47 -5.70 12.74
C ILE A 266 -14.55 -6.32 11.86
N ASP A 267 -15.55 -6.98 12.43
CA ASP A 267 -16.65 -7.58 11.68
C ASP A 267 -17.50 -6.52 10.98
N ARG A 268 -17.72 -5.36 11.61
CA ARG A 268 -18.37 -4.21 10.98
C ARG A 268 -17.56 -3.63 9.83
N VAL A 269 -16.23 -3.48 9.98
CA VAL A 269 -15.35 -3.04 8.88
C VAL A 269 -15.47 -3.99 7.69
N TYR A 270 -15.44 -5.30 7.97
CA TYR A 270 -15.54 -6.33 6.95
C TYR A 270 -16.92 -6.34 6.26
N THR A 271 -18.00 -6.27 7.04
CA THR A 271 -19.38 -6.28 6.52
C THR A 271 -19.70 -5.03 5.72
N ALA A 272 -19.13 -3.88 6.11
CA ALA A 272 -19.22 -2.63 5.36
C ALA A 272 -18.39 -2.62 4.06
N SER A 273 -17.68 -3.72 3.74
CA SER A 273 -16.79 -3.83 2.57
C SER A 273 -15.70 -2.74 2.54
N VAL A 274 -15.32 -2.22 3.71
CA VAL A 274 -14.21 -1.27 3.86
C VAL A 274 -12.90 -2.04 3.85
N ASP A 275 -11.89 -1.54 3.13
CA ASP A 275 -10.56 -2.16 3.17
C ASP A 275 -9.98 -2.03 4.59
N ILE A 276 -9.70 -3.17 5.20
CA ILE A 276 -9.17 -3.23 6.57
C ILE A 276 -7.83 -2.52 6.71
N THR A 277 -7.01 -2.43 5.65
CA THR A 277 -5.76 -1.68 5.64
C THR A 277 -6.02 -0.18 5.73
N VAL A 278 -7.10 0.32 5.12
CA VAL A 278 -7.51 1.74 5.24
C VAL A 278 -7.98 2.03 6.67
N PHE A 279 -8.85 1.19 7.22
CA PHE A 279 -9.27 1.28 8.63
C PHE A 279 -8.08 1.25 9.59
N TRP A 280 -7.14 0.34 9.36
CA TRP A 280 -5.96 0.19 10.20
C TRP A 280 -5.02 1.39 10.11
N SER A 281 -4.86 1.97 8.92
CA SER A 281 -4.12 3.22 8.73
C SER A 281 -4.76 4.38 9.51
N ASP A 282 -6.09 4.46 9.53
CA ASP A 282 -6.81 5.46 10.33
C ASP A 282 -6.61 5.24 11.84
N LEU A 283 -6.56 3.98 12.29
CA LEU A 283 -6.26 3.62 13.68
C LEU A 283 -4.84 4.00 14.09
N VAL A 284 -3.84 3.74 13.24
CA VAL A 284 -2.46 4.22 13.44
C VAL A 284 -2.43 5.75 13.55
N GLY A 285 -3.16 6.43 12.66
CA GLY A 285 -3.33 7.89 12.69
C GLY A 285 -3.92 8.38 14.01
N LEU A 286 -4.95 7.73 14.54
CA LEU A 286 -5.57 8.08 15.82
C LEU A 286 -4.57 7.96 16.99
N TYR A 287 -3.79 6.88 17.06
CA TYR A 287 -2.78 6.72 18.11
C TYR A 287 -1.68 7.80 18.03
N ARG A 288 -1.23 8.13 16.81
CA ARG A 288 -0.32 9.25 16.58
C ARG A 288 -0.91 10.58 17.06
N ASP A 289 -2.16 10.86 16.72
CA ASP A 289 -2.85 12.09 17.12
C ASP A 289 -2.93 12.21 18.65
N MET A 290 -3.25 11.10 19.34
CA MET A 290 -3.25 11.04 20.80
C MET A 290 -1.86 11.31 21.41
N LEU A 291 -0.79 10.74 20.84
CA LEU A 291 0.59 11.00 21.25
C LEU A 291 0.98 12.47 21.09
N VAL A 292 0.61 13.09 19.96
CA VAL A 292 0.89 14.51 19.68
C VAL A 292 0.16 15.41 20.70
N ILE A 293 -1.10 15.08 21.03
CA ILE A 293 -1.89 15.82 22.03
C ILE A 293 -1.26 15.76 23.42
N LYS A 294 -0.73 14.61 23.84
CA LYS A 294 -0.07 14.49 25.16
C LYS A 294 1.32 15.11 25.19
N SER A 295 2.05 15.07 24.08
CA SER A 295 3.46 15.48 24.01
C SER A 295 3.65 16.98 23.73
N THR A 296 2.61 17.67 23.22
CA THR A 296 2.72 19.03 22.70
C THR A 296 1.80 20.00 23.43
N LYS A 297 2.30 21.22 23.69
CA LYS A 297 1.49 22.30 24.30
C LYS A 297 0.46 22.93 23.35
N ASN A 298 0.65 22.78 22.03
CA ASN A 298 -0.24 23.30 21.01
C ASN A 298 -0.51 22.22 19.93
N PRO A 299 -1.39 21.24 20.20
CA PRO A 299 -1.66 20.15 19.27
C PRO A 299 -2.32 20.60 17.96
N GLY A 300 -3.13 21.67 17.98
CA GLY A 300 -3.79 22.21 16.78
C GLY A 300 -2.83 22.75 15.72
N ALA A 301 -1.56 22.95 16.04
CA ALA A 301 -0.54 23.33 15.05
C ALA A 301 -0.02 22.15 14.23
N TYR A 302 -0.20 20.92 14.70
CA TYR A 302 0.32 19.69 14.11
C TYR A 302 -0.78 18.75 13.62
N LEU A 303 -2.01 18.96 14.07
CA LEU A 303 -3.16 18.12 13.78
C LEU A 303 -4.18 18.91 12.97
N ASP A 304 -4.53 18.39 11.80
CA ASP A 304 -5.58 18.93 10.94
C ASP A 304 -6.97 18.46 11.40
N LEU A 305 -7.28 18.58 12.69
CA LEU A 305 -8.56 18.17 13.30
C LEU A 305 -9.48 19.37 13.50
N THR A 306 -10.80 19.17 13.37
CA THR A 306 -11.78 20.17 13.79
C THR A 306 -11.73 20.33 15.32
N GLU A 307 -12.25 21.44 15.85
CA GLU A 307 -12.28 21.66 17.31
C GLU A 307 -13.00 20.52 18.04
N SER A 308 -14.14 20.05 17.53
CA SER A 308 -14.88 18.91 18.10
C SER A 308 -14.08 17.60 18.06
N GLU A 309 -13.38 17.31 16.96
CA GLU A 309 -12.56 16.10 16.85
C GLU A 309 -11.35 16.15 17.76
N LEU A 310 -10.73 17.33 17.90
CA LEU A 310 -9.61 17.56 18.80
C LEU A 310 -10.03 17.31 20.25
N GLU A 311 -11.18 17.84 20.68
CA GLU A 311 -11.73 17.63 22.02
C GLU A 311 -12.02 16.14 22.29
N ALA A 312 -12.69 15.45 21.36
CA ALA A 312 -13.02 14.04 21.49
C ALA A 312 -11.76 13.15 21.57
N THR A 313 -10.75 13.47 20.76
CA THR A 313 -9.48 12.73 20.72
C THR A 313 -8.64 13.04 21.96
N ALA A 314 -8.65 14.27 22.46
CA ALA A 314 -7.99 14.65 23.70
C ALA A 314 -8.64 13.99 24.93
N ALA A 315 -9.96 13.84 24.94
CA ALA A 315 -10.67 13.11 25.99
C ALA A 315 -10.27 11.63 26.03
N LEU A 316 -10.12 11.00 24.86
CA LEU A 316 -9.64 9.63 24.74
C LEU A 316 -8.17 9.49 25.15
N ALA A 317 -7.30 10.39 24.66
CA ALA A 317 -5.86 10.40 24.95
C ALA A 317 -5.56 10.45 26.46
N LYS A 318 -6.36 11.19 27.24
CA LYS A 318 -6.22 11.28 28.71
C LYS A 318 -6.41 9.94 29.42
N ARG A 319 -7.16 9.00 28.83
CA ARG A 319 -7.40 7.68 29.44
C ARG A 319 -6.24 6.69 29.22
N PHE A 320 -5.36 6.94 28.25
CA PHE A 320 -4.19 6.10 28.00
C PHE A 320 -2.95 6.62 28.74
N SER A 321 -2.07 5.72 29.20
CA SER A 321 -0.72 6.09 29.66
C SER A 321 0.19 6.38 28.46
N ASP A 322 1.31 7.08 28.70
CA ASP A 322 2.26 7.39 27.62
C ASP A 322 2.93 6.12 27.09
N GLU A 323 3.21 5.16 27.97
CA GLU A 323 3.79 3.85 27.63
C GLU A 323 2.82 3.02 26.79
N ALA A 324 1.53 3.01 27.15
CA ALA A 324 0.51 2.30 26.39
C ALA A 324 0.34 2.90 24.98
N LEU A 325 0.35 4.24 24.85
CA LEU A 325 0.27 4.87 23.53
C LEU A 325 1.49 4.58 22.66
N ALA A 326 2.69 4.56 23.24
CA ALA A 326 3.92 4.21 22.52
C ALA A 326 3.86 2.75 22.03
N LEU A 327 3.55 1.80 22.93
CA LEU A 327 3.42 0.39 22.59
C LEU A 327 2.33 0.14 21.54
N HIS A 328 1.15 0.74 21.70
CA HIS A 328 0.06 0.57 20.75
C HIS A 328 0.40 1.17 19.39
N SER A 329 1.12 2.29 19.34
CA SER A 329 1.57 2.87 18.06
C SER A 329 2.55 1.94 17.34
N GLU A 330 3.52 1.35 18.05
CA GLU A 330 4.46 0.37 17.50
C GLU A 330 3.74 -0.89 16.98
N LEU A 331 2.87 -1.48 17.80
CA LEU A 331 2.10 -2.67 17.42
C LEU A 331 1.16 -2.41 16.23
N ALA A 332 0.53 -1.23 16.18
CA ALA A 332 -0.33 -0.83 15.08
C ALA A 332 0.46 -0.71 13.78
N ASP A 333 1.61 -0.03 13.81
CA ASP A 333 2.44 0.19 12.62
C ASP A 333 3.02 -1.12 12.08
N GLU A 334 3.54 -1.99 12.95
CA GLU A 334 4.01 -3.32 12.56
C GLU A 334 2.91 -4.14 11.90
N ALA A 335 1.70 -4.11 12.47
CA ALA A 335 0.57 -4.83 11.91
C ALA A 335 0.16 -4.26 10.55
N LEU A 336 0.23 -2.94 10.34
CA LEU A 336 -0.04 -2.32 9.05
C LEU A 336 0.92 -2.81 7.96
N VAL A 337 2.23 -2.85 8.28
CA VAL A 337 3.26 -3.36 7.36
C VAL A 337 3.01 -4.83 7.03
N ARG A 338 2.66 -5.66 8.02
CA ARG A 338 2.33 -7.07 7.81
C ARG A 338 1.07 -7.25 6.96
N MET A 339 0.03 -6.45 7.19
CA MET A 339 -1.21 -6.47 6.40
C MET A 339 -0.97 -6.06 4.94
N THR A 340 -0.06 -5.12 4.69
CA THR A 340 0.26 -4.68 3.33
C THR A 340 0.90 -5.81 2.50
N ARG A 341 1.63 -6.71 3.17
CA ARG A 341 2.27 -7.89 2.54
C ARG A 341 1.37 -9.14 2.55
N ALA A 342 0.39 -9.18 3.45
CA ALA A 342 -0.50 -10.32 3.62
C ALA A 342 -1.71 -10.21 2.67
N GLY A 343 -1.97 -11.27 1.90
CA GLY A 343 -3.15 -11.38 1.03
C GLY A 343 -4.46 -11.52 1.84
N SER A 344 -4.97 -12.74 1.96
CA SER A 344 -6.26 -13.02 2.63
C SER A 344 -6.24 -12.97 4.16
N GLN A 345 -5.05 -12.87 4.78
CA GLN A 345 -4.90 -12.98 6.24
C GLN A 345 -5.03 -11.64 6.99
N LYS A 346 -5.37 -10.54 6.30
CA LYS A 346 -5.43 -9.20 6.90
C LYS A 346 -6.37 -9.12 8.11
N ARG A 347 -7.53 -9.78 8.03
CA ARG A 347 -8.52 -9.86 9.13
C ARG A 347 -7.92 -10.49 10.40
N LEU A 348 -7.29 -11.64 10.25
CA LEU A 348 -6.66 -12.35 11.36
C LEU A 348 -5.54 -11.49 12.01
N ILE A 349 -4.72 -10.81 11.21
CA ILE A 349 -3.65 -9.95 11.71
C ILE A 349 -4.24 -8.80 12.54
N ALA A 350 -5.34 -8.18 12.08
CA ALA A 350 -5.99 -7.10 12.80
C ALA A 350 -6.55 -7.58 14.15
N GLU A 351 -7.32 -8.66 14.14
CA GLU A 351 -7.94 -9.24 15.34
C GLU A 351 -6.89 -9.63 16.39
N LEU A 352 -5.84 -10.35 15.98
CA LEU A 352 -4.75 -10.75 16.89
C LEU A 352 -4.00 -9.54 17.45
N THR A 353 -3.81 -8.49 16.64
CA THR A 353 -3.10 -7.29 17.10
C THR A 353 -3.92 -6.50 18.10
N LEU A 354 -5.24 -6.33 17.90
CA LEU A 354 -6.11 -5.69 18.89
C LEU A 354 -6.10 -6.44 20.23
N VAL A 355 -6.17 -7.78 20.19
CA VAL A 355 -6.08 -8.62 21.40
C VAL A 355 -4.72 -8.47 22.08
N ARG A 356 -3.63 -8.36 21.30
CA ARG A 356 -2.27 -8.15 21.83
C ARG A 356 -2.11 -6.77 22.48
N MET A 357 -2.69 -5.72 21.89
CA MET A 357 -2.73 -4.38 22.49
C MET A 357 -3.49 -4.38 23.82
N ALA A 358 -4.65 -5.04 23.86
CA ALA A 358 -5.45 -5.15 25.09
C ALA A 358 -4.76 -5.95 26.20
N ASN A 359 -3.86 -6.86 25.83
CA ASN A 359 -3.16 -7.77 26.74
C ASN A 359 -1.63 -7.68 26.58
N PRO A 360 -0.98 -6.73 27.27
CA PRO A 360 0.48 -6.58 27.26
C PRO A 360 1.23 -7.82 27.76
N ARG A 361 0.56 -8.72 28.48
CA ARG A 361 1.10 -10.02 28.93
C ARG A 361 1.43 -10.98 27.79
N LEU A 362 0.82 -10.78 26.61
CA LEU A 362 1.07 -11.59 25.42
C LEU A 362 2.30 -11.11 24.63
N GLY A 363 2.85 -9.95 24.96
CA GLY A 363 4.10 -9.42 24.40
C GLY A 363 5.31 -9.80 25.25
N GLY A 364 6.37 -10.29 24.61
CA GLY A 364 7.66 -10.57 25.25
C GLY A 364 8.64 -9.39 25.28
N ASP A 365 8.24 -8.24 24.72
CA ASP A 365 9.13 -7.13 24.41
C ASP A 365 9.28 -6.15 25.60
N THR A 366 10.38 -5.37 25.61
CA THR A 366 10.70 -4.42 26.69
C THR A 366 9.63 -3.34 26.89
N SER A 367 9.01 -2.88 25.81
CA SER A 367 7.89 -1.91 25.85
C SER A 367 6.66 -2.49 26.58
N ALA A 368 6.35 -3.77 26.37
CA ALA A 368 5.26 -4.46 27.06
C ALA A 368 5.56 -4.68 28.56
N LEU A 369 6.84 -4.87 28.92
CA LEU A 369 7.26 -4.90 30.32
C LEU A 369 7.14 -3.52 30.98
N ALA A 370 7.51 -2.44 30.29
CA ALA A 370 7.40 -1.07 30.80
C ALA A 370 5.94 -0.68 31.12
N GLU A 371 4.99 -1.01 30.24
CA GLU A 371 3.56 -0.77 30.51
C GLU A 371 3.06 -1.57 31.73
N ARG A 372 3.50 -2.83 31.88
CA ARG A 372 3.15 -3.65 33.06
C ARG A 372 3.71 -3.05 34.35
N VAL A 373 4.91 -2.49 34.32
CA VAL A 373 5.51 -1.79 35.45
C VAL A 373 4.74 -0.51 35.76
N ALA A 374 4.43 0.32 34.76
CA ALA A 374 3.63 1.54 34.94
C ALA A 374 2.24 1.22 35.54
N ALA A 375 1.58 0.15 35.07
CA ALA A 375 0.30 -0.30 35.62
C ALA A 375 0.41 -0.77 37.09
N LEU A 376 1.52 -1.44 37.46
CA LEU A 376 1.82 -1.82 38.84
C LEU A 376 2.10 -0.60 39.72
N GLU A 377 2.90 0.35 39.25
CA GLU A 377 3.20 1.60 39.95
C GLU A 377 1.91 2.39 40.20
N ALA A 378 1.02 2.52 39.21
CA ALA A 378 -0.29 3.15 39.36
C ALA A 378 -1.21 2.40 40.34
N ALA A 379 -1.15 1.06 40.38
CA ALA A 379 -1.89 0.26 41.36
C ALA A 379 -1.35 0.45 42.79
N VAL A 380 -0.03 0.49 42.95
CA VAL A 380 0.65 0.75 44.23
C VAL A 380 0.35 2.16 44.73
N GLN A 381 0.36 3.17 43.86
CA GLN A 381 -0.02 4.54 44.22
C GLN A 381 -1.47 4.60 44.71
N ARG A 382 -2.42 3.96 44.00
CA ARG A 382 -3.83 3.88 44.44
C ARG A 382 -3.99 3.18 45.79
N LEU A 383 -3.23 2.11 46.04
CA LEU A 383 -3.23 1.43 47.34
C LEU A 383 -2.61 2.29 48.45
N ALA A 384 -1.54 3.04 48.15
CA ALA A 384 -0.90 3.96 49.09
C ALA A 384 -1.82 5.14 49.44
N GLU A 385 -2.59 5.66 48.48
CA GLU A 385 -3.60 6.70 48.69
C GLU A 385 -4.83 6.18 49.46
N GLY A 386 -5.28 4.95 49.17
CA GLY A 386 -6.34 4.28 49.93
C GLY A 386 -5.94 3.98 51.39
N ALA A 387 -4.68 3.61 51.64
CA ALA A 387 -4.15 3.40 52.99
C ALA A 387 -4.07 4.70 53.81
N ARG A 388 -3.89 5.86 53.16
CA ARG A 388 -3.90 7.18 53.83
C ARG A 388 -5.29 7.60 54.30
N HIS A 389 -6.36 7.09 53.68
CA HIS A 389 -7.75 7.39 54.05
C HIS A 389 -8.30 6.49 55.18
N SER A 390 -7.68 5.35 55.46
CA SER A 390 -8.02 4.49 56.61
C SER A 390 -7.38 4.94 57.95
N GLY A 391 -6.63 6.03 57.95
CA GLY A 391 -5.87 6.52 59.11
C GLY A 391 -6.59 7.51 60.04
N GLN A 392 -7.84 7.91 59.76
CA GLN A 392 -8.60 8.80 60.65
C GLN A 392 -9.52 8.02 61.61
N ALA A 393 -8.96 7.79 62.80
CA ALA A 393 -9.52 7.40 64.10
C ALA A 393 -11.04 7.26 64.29
N LEU A 394 -11.48 6.09 64.79
CA LEU A 394 -12.63 5.98 65.70
C LEU A 394 -12.20 6.25 67.15
N PRO A 395 -13.01 6.93 67.99
CA PRO A 395 -12.69 7.12 69.40
C PRO A 395 -12.92 5.84 70.22
N ARG A 396 -11.94 5.55 71.05
CA ARG A 396 -11.83 4.43 71.99
C ARG A 396 -12.72 4.68 73.22
N GLN A 397 -13.68 3.81 73.50
CA GLN A 397 -14.29 3.70 74.83
C GLN A 397 -13.67 2.54 75.60
N THR A 398 -13.15 2.88 76.77
CA THR A 398 -12.54 2.01 77.76
C THR A 398 -13.62 1.36 78.61
N GLN A 399 -13.63 0.02 78.68
CA GLN A 399 -14.25 -0.70 79.80
C GLN A 399 -13.27 -1.76 80.31
N THR A 400 -12.91 -1.60 81.57
CA THR A 400 -12.20 -2.52 82.46
C THR A 400 -13.12 -3.65 82.92
N ALA A 401 -12.63 -4.89 82.96
CA ALA A 401 -13.21 -5.96 83.76
C ALA A 401 -12.11 -6.94 84.21
N GLU A 402 -11.93 -7.03 85.54
CA GLU A 402 -11.25 -8.12 86.25
C GLU A 402 -12.29 -9.17 86.70
N GLY A 403 -11.89 -10.45 86.71
CA GLY A 403 -12.37 -11.46 87.68
C GLY A 403 -13.37 -12.52 87.19
N GLU A 404 -12.88 -13.73 86.90
CA GLU A 404 -13.59 -15.03 87.04
C GLU A 404 -13.62 -15.49 88.52
N PRO A 405 -14.20 -16.65 88.95
CA PRO A 405 -14.93 -17.75 88.25
C PRO A 405 -16.21 -18.27 88.99
N GLY A 406 -16.93 -19.24 88.41
CA GLY A 406 -17.86 -20.09 89.20
C GLY A 406 -18.84 -21.02 88.45
N GLU A 407 -18.39 -22.26 88.22
CA GLU A 407 -19.10 -23.57 88.31
C GLU A 407 -20.34 -23.98 87.46
N SER A 408 -20.07 -25.00 86.62
CA SER A 408 -20.66 -26.36 86.57
C SER A 408 -22.17 -26.62 86.43
N GLY A 409 -22.50 -27.40 85.39
CA GLY A 409 -23.72 -28.20 85.29
C GLY A 409 -23.88 -28.91 83.94
N VAL A 410 -23.24 -30.07 83.78
CA VAL A 410 -23.36 -30.99 82.62
C VAL A 410 -24.54 -31.95 82.83
N GLN A 411 -25.33 -32.23 81.78
CA GLN A 411 -25.73 -33.58 81.28
C GLN A 411 -26.91 -33.48 80.27
N THR A 412 -26.63 -33.63 78.96
CA THR A 412 -26.78 -34.83 78.09
C THR A 412 -28.20 -35.13 77.59
N GLY A 413 -28.35 -35.13 76.26
CA GLY A 413 -29.49 -35.68 75.52
C GLY A 413 -29.19 -35.68 74.02
N THR A 414 -28.82 -36.86 73.52
CA THR A 414 -28.37 -37.24 72.18
C THR A 414 -29.40 -37.07 71.04
N GLY A 415 -28.92 -36.91 69.80
CA GLY A 415 -29.51 -37.61 68.65
C GLY A 415 -29.82 -36.81 67.37
N ASP A 416 -28.82 -36.70 66.51
CA ASP A 416 -28.82 -36.97 65.05
C ASP A 416 -29.49 -36.04 64.00
N SER A 417 -28.64 -35.73 63.02
CA SER A 417 -28.81 -35.46 61.58
C SER A 417 -29.96 -34.60 61.01
N GLY A 418 -29.54 -33.52 60.33
CA GLY A 418 -29.49 -33.55 58.86
C GLY A 418 -30.60 -32.85 58.07
N ALA A 419 -30.19 -31.77 57.40
CA ALA A 419 -30.65 -31.29 56.09
C ALA A 419 -31.95 -30.46 55.96
N VAL A 420 -31.73 -29.15 55.82
CA VAL A 420 -32.24 -28.15 54.83
C VAL A 420 -33.57 -28.43 54.12
N PRO A 421 -34.54 -27.48 54.17
CA PRO A 421 -35.67 -27.42 53.25
C PRO A 421 -35.50 -26.34 52.15
N ASP A 422 -36.02 -26.69 50.97
CA ASP A 422 -36.81 -25.93 49.99
C ASP A 422 -36.39 -24.51 49.55
N SER A 423 -36.26 -24.32 48.23
CA SER A 423 -37.24 -23.51 47.50
C SER A 423 -37.18 -23.76 45.99
N GLU A 424 -38.35 -24.12 45.49
CA GLU A 424 -38.79 -24.29 44.11
C GLU A 424 -39.08 -22.93 43.45
N ALA A 425 -38.80 -22.80 42.14
CA ALA A 425 -39.67 -22.20 41.11
C ALA A 425 -38.89 -21.59 39.92
N ALA A 426 -39.02 -22.23 38.75
CA ALA A 426 -38.88 -21.63 37.43
C ALA A 426 -39.86 -22.35 36.48
N PRO A 427 -40.62 -21.64 35.61
CA PRO A 427 -41.33 -22.31 34.52
C PRO A 427 -40.94 -21.79 33.13
N ALA A 428 -40.81 -22.73 32.20
CA ALA A 428 -40.94 -22.61 30.74
C ALA A 428 -41.14 -24.05 30.18
N PRO A 429 -41.58 -24.28 28.93
CA PRO A 429 -42.40 -23.48 28.00
C PRO A 429 -43.59 -24.29 27.42
N ALA A 430 -44.41 -23.67 26.56
CA ALA A 430 -45.56 -24.27 25.88
C ALA A 430 -45.25 -24.67 24.42
N GLU A 431 -45.89 -25.76 23.96
CA GLU A 431 -45.83 -26.40 22.64
C GLU A 431 -46.88 -25.90 21.62
N ALA A 432 -46.73 -26.41 20.39
CA ALA A 432 -47.67 -26.56 19.24
C ALA A 432 -47.55 -25.47 18.14
N ASP A 433 -47.60 -25.75 16.84
CA ASP A 433 -48.20 -26.86 16.10
C ASP A 433 -47.71 -26.90 14.62
N LYS A 434 -47.90 -28.04 13.92
CA LYS A 434 -47.86 -28.26 12.45
C LYS A 434 -49.22 -28.87 12.07
N PRO A 435 -49.82 -28.72 10.85
CA PRO A 435 -49.26 -29.30 9.61
C PRO A 435 -49.75 -28.73 8.24
N HIS A 436 -49.12 -29.19 7.13
CA HIS A 436 -49.69 -29.89 5.96
C HIS A 436 -49.11 -29.50 4.57
N GLU A 437 -48.72 -30.53 3.80
CA GLU A 437 -48.28 -30.52 2.38
C GLU A 437 -49.46 -30.46 1.38
N SER A 438 -49.23 -29.94 0.17
CA SER A 438 -49.32 -30.71 -1.10
C SER A 438 -48.96 -29.90 -2.37
N LEU A 439 -48.01 -30.46 -3.14
CA LEU A 439 -47.91 -30.67 -4.60
C LEU A 439 -48.41 -29.59 -5.59
N HIS A 440 -47.55 -29.20 -6.55
CA HIS A 440 -47.84 -29.23 -8.01
C HIS A 440 -46.56 -29.10 -8.87
N ASP A 441 -46.49 -29.97 -9.88
CA ASP A 441 -45.55 -30.05 -11.00
C ASP A 441 -45.54 -28.84 -11.95
N ALA A 442 -44.41 -28.62 -12.65
CA ALA A 442 -44.28 -28.34 -14.11
C ALA A 442 -42.91 -27.69 -14.39
N ALA A 443 -41.94 -28.41 -14.99
CA ALA A 443 -41.75 -28.56 -16.43
C ALA A 443 -41.04 -27.35 -17.11
N SER A 444 -39.79 -27.61 -17.50
CA SER A 444 -39.07 -26.90 -18.55
C SER A 444 -39.71 -27.19 -19.91
N PRO A 445 -39.64 -26.27 -20.89
CA PRO A 445 -39.25 -26.74 -22.21
C PRO A 445 -38.28 -25.81 -22.96
N ALA A 446 -37.54 -26.44 -23.85
CA ALA A 446 -36.68 -25.87 -24.87
C ALA A 446 -37.45 -25.42 -26.12
N GLY A 447 -36.92 -24.40 -26.81
CA GLY A 447 -36.70 -24.39 -28.27
C GLY A 447 -37.86 -24.13 -29.25
N ALA A 448 -37.83 -22.97 -29.91
CA ALA A 448 -38.15 -22.66 -31.32
C ALA A 448 -37.80 -21.17 -31.54
N GLY A 449 -37.10 -20.66 -32.56
CA GLY A 449 -36.94 -21.05 -33.96
C GLY A 449 -37.56 -19.96 -34.85
N GLN A 450 -36.80 -19.47 -35.86
CA GLN A 450 -37.14 -18.46 -36.92
C GLN A 450 -36.73 -17.00 -36.56
N ASP A 451 -36.03 -16.19 -37.37
CA ASP A 451 -35.76 -16.19 -38.82
C ASP A 451 -34.42 -15.50 -39.18
N MET A 452 -33.88 -15.90 -40.33
CA MET A 452 -32.75 -15.33 -41.08
C MET A 452 -33.18 -14.04 -41.83
N PRO A 453 -32.26 -13.16 -42.30
CA PRO A 453 -31.46 -13.48 -43.49
C PRO A 453 -29.99 -13.04 -43.45
N ALA A 454 -29.23 -13.69 -44.32
CA ALA A 454 -27.85 -13.42 -44.66
C ALA A 454 -27.77 -12.28 -45.69
N ASP A 455 -26.68 -11.51 -45.60
CA ASP A 455 -26.06 -10.92 -46.80
C ASP A 455 -24.56 -11.18 -46.74
N ALA A 456 -24.07 -11.72 -47.85
CA ALA A 456 -22.68 -12.06 -48.10
C ALA A 456 -21.98 -10.89 -48.80
N GLN A 457 -20.68 -10.70 -48.52
CA GLN A 457 -19.74 -10.21 -49.52
C GLN A 457 -18.35 -10.79 -49.25
N SER A 458 -17.91 -11.61 -50.19
CA SER A 458 -16.56 -12.15 -50.35
C SER A 458 -15.90 -11.54 -51.58
N VAL A 459 -14.60 -11.25 -51.50
CA VAL A 459 -13.64 -11.20 -52.62
C VAL A 459 -12.26 -11.44 -51.98
N ALA A 460 -11.65 -12.63 -52.05
CA ALA A 460 -11.00 -13.31 -53.19
C ALA A 460 -9.69 -12.66 -53.65
N ALA A 461 -8.57 -13.35 -53.42
CA ALA A 461 -7.44 -13.44 -54.36
C ALA A 461 -6.59 -14.68 -54.02
N GLN A 462 -6.36 -15.49 -55.05
CA GLN A 462 -5.68 -16.78 -55.05
C GLN A 462 -4.22 -16.66 -55.52
N ASP A 463 -3.49 -17.75 -55.28
CA ASP A 463 -2.46 -18.39 -56.11
C ASP A 463 -0.97 -18.05 -56.00
N MET A 464 -0.22 -19.15 -55.84
CA MET A 464 1.23 -19.35 -55.88
C MET A 464 1.77 -19.31 -57.33
N PRO A 465 3.11 -19.33 -57.57
CA PRO A 465 3.87 -20.59 -57.55
C PRO A 465 5.26 -20.52 -56.86
N ALA A 466 5.81 -21.71 -56.65
CA ALA A 466 7.10 -22.07 -56.05
C ALA A 466 8.33 -21.76 -56.92
N ASP A 467 9.54 -21.74 -56.33
CA ASP A 467 10.58 -22.76 -56.59
C ASP A 467 11.79 -22.72 -55.61
N SER A 468 12.29 -23.93 -55.33
CA SER A 468 13.64 -24.44 -54.98
C SER A 468 14.59 -23.69 -54.01
N GLY A 469 15.35 -24.34 -53.12
CA GLY A 469 15.63 -25.76 -52.86
C GLY A 469 16.30 -25.91 -51.48
N GLY A 470 16.03 -26.99 -50.74
CA GLY A 470 16.86 -28.21 -50.73
C GLY A 470 17.78 -28.15 -49.50
N SER A 471 17.68 -29.02 -48.49
CA SER A 471 18.07 -30.43 -48.46
C SER A 471 18.36 -30.71 -46.97
N ALA A 472 18.16 -31.85 -46.32
CA ALA A 472 17.53 -33.13 -46.62
C ALA A 472 17.44 -33.90 -45.29
N ALA A 473 16.54 -34.89 -45.29
CA ALA A 473 16.62 -36.19 -44.60
C ALA A 473 16.69 -36.20 -43.05
N GLY A 474 15.91 -37.02 -42.35
CA GLY A 474 15.06 -38.10 -42.80
C GLY A 474 14.77 -39.04 -41.63
N GLU A 475 13.52 -39.49 -41.57
CA GLU A 475 13.10 -40.82 -41.11
C GLU A 475 13.22 -41.17 -39.62
N THR A 476 12.09 -40.98 -38.93
CA THR A 476 11.58 -41.93 -37.93
C THR A 476 11.04 -43.21 -38.57
N PRO A 477 11.11 -44.36 -37.88
CA PRO A 477 10.11 -45.41 -38.02
C PRO A 477 9.30 -45.65 -36.73
N LYS A 478 8.00 -45.40 -36.87
CA LYS A 478 6.82 -46.18 -36.46
C LYS A 478 6.85 -47.14 -35.25
N SER A 479 5.79 -46.92 -34.45
CA SER A 479 4.75 -47.88 -34.00
C SER A 479 5.00 -48.78 -32.81
N GLY A 480 4.02 -48.82 -31.90
CA GLY A 480 3.89 -49.87 -30.89
C GLY A 480 2.80 -49.56 -29.85
N SER A 481 1.62 -50.11 -30.09
CA SER A 481 0.44 -50.11 -29.20
C SER A 481 0.61 -50.96 -27.93
N GLY A 482 -0.09 -50.59 -26.84
CA GLY A 482 -0.84 -51.56 -26.02
C GLY A 482 -0.47 -51.73 -24.53
N GLN A 483 -1.51 -51.57 -23.69
CA GLN A 483 -1.87 -52.34 -22.48
C GLN A 483 -1.03 -52.27 -21.19
N ALA A 484 -1.71 -51.75 -20.16
CA ALA A 484 -1.98 -52.31 -18.82
C ALA A 484 -0.85 -52.85 -17.91
N ALA A 485 -0.94 -52.35 -16.66
CA ALA A 485 -0.49 -52.92 -15.38
C ALA A 485 0.99 -52.83 -15.01
N GLY A 486 1.24 -52.20 -13.86
CA GLY A 486 2.49 -52.30 -13.10
C GLY A 486 2.85 -50.99 -12.41
N SER A 487 2.37 -50.76 -11.19
CA SER A 487 3.06 -49.85 -10.27
C SER A 487 4.38 -50.48 -9.86
N PRO A 488 5.47 -49.71 -9.87
CA PRO A 488 6.32 -49.66 -8.69
C PRO A 488 6.71 -48.21 -8.32
N GLU A 489 6.34 -47.85 -7.09
CA GLU A 489 7.08 -47.10 -6.06
C GLU A 489 8.08 -45.97 -6.40
N ALA A 490 7.81 -44.84 -5.72
CA ALA A 490 8.70 -44.04 -4.87
C ALA A 490 9.42 -42.78 -5.43
N ASP A 491 8.84 -41.64 -5.02
CA ASP A 491 9.45 -40.49 -4.32
C ASP A 491 10.41 -39.54 -5.07
N GLU A 492 9.84 -38.55 -5.76
CA GLU A 492 10.53 -37.30 -6.17
C GLU A 492 9.60 -36.09 -5.98
N SER A 493 9.37 -35.63 -4.74
CA SER A 493 8.75 -34.30 -4.48
C SER A 493 8.96 -33.71 -3.08
N ALA A 494 9.92 -34.20 -2.28
CA ALA A 494 10.19 -33.63 -0.96
C ALA A 494 11.14 -32.41 -1.04
N PRO A 495 10.85 -31.30 -0.33
CA PRO A 495 11.77 -30.18 -0.19
C PRO A 495 13.11 -30.63 0.39
N TYR A 496 14.21 -30.05 -0.08
CA TYR A 496 15.54 -30.34 0.43
C TYR A 496 15.68 -29.84 1.87
N THR A 497 15.70 -30.76 2.82
CA THR A 497 15.60 -30.46 4.26
C THR A 497 16.78 -29.66 4.82
N ARG A 498 17.95 -29.72 4.17
CA ARG A 498 19.18 -29.02 4.59
C ARG A 498 19.40 -27.70 3.85
N TRP A 499 18.39 -27.20 3.13
CA TRP A 499 18.52 -25.97 2.35
C TRP A 499 18.86 -24.75 3.19
N ALA A 500 18.24 -24.61 4.38
CA ALA A 500 18.52 -23.51 5.30
C ALA A 500 20.01 -23.45 5.70
N ASP A 501 20.59 -24.61 6.03
CA ASP A 501 22.00 -24.72 6.42
C ASP A 501 22.95 -24.40 5.25
N VAL A 502 22.57 -24.78 4.03
CA VAL A 502 23.32 -24.46 2.80
C VAL A 502 23.32 -22.96 2.53
N VAL A 503 22.18 -22.28 2.70
CA VAL A 503 22.07 -20.83 2.53
C VAL A 503 22.85 -20.08 3.60
N GLU A 504 22.79 -20.53 4.87
CA GLU A 504 23.57 -19.94 5.96
C GLU A 504 25.08 -20.07 5.71
N ARG A 505 25.52 -21.26 5.25
CA ARG A 505 26.92 -21.48 4.86
C ARG A 505 27.33 -20.60 3.68
N TYR A 506 26.45 -20.43 2.70
CA TYR A 506 26.68 -19.53 1.55
C TYR A 506 26.86 -18.07 2.00
N GLY A 507 25.98 -17.58 2.88
CA GLY A 507 26.05 -16.23 3.43
C GLY A 507 27.25 -15.97 4.35
N SER A 508 27.84 -17.02 4.92
CA SER A 508 29.06 -16.93 5.72
C SER A 508 30.31 -16.59 4.89
N THR A 509 30.21 -16.57 3.55
CA THR A 509 31.32 -16.24 2.65
C THR A 509 31.37 -14.73 2.40
N PRO A 510 32.52 -14.05 2.63
CA PRO A 510 32.63 -12.60 2.44
C PRO A 510 32.21 -12.16 1.04
N GLY A 511 31.29 -11.20 0.94
CA GLY A 511 30.79 -10.66 -0.34
C GLY A 511 29.60 -11.42 -0.94
N CYS A 512 29.08 -12.45 -0.26
CA CYS A 512 27.94 -13.25 -0.74
C CYS A 512 26.62 -12.97 0.00
N GLU A 513 26.60 -11.98 0.91
CA GLU A 513 25.44 -11.66 1.78
C GLU A 513 24.17 -11.32 0.98
N GLY A 514 24.31 -10.60 -0.14
CA GLY A 514 23.19 -10.26 -1.03
C GLY A 514 22.60 -11.49 -1.72
N GLU A 515 23.45 -12.34 -2.30
CA GLU A 515 23.06 -13.58 -2.98
C GLU A 515 22.42 -14.59 -2.00
N ALA A 516 22.96 -14.70 -0.78
CA ALA A 516 22.42 -15.54 0.29
C ALA A 516 20.99 -15.13 0.70
N GLY A 517 20.72 -13.82 0.74
CA GLY A 517 19.38 -13.28 1.01
C GLY A 517 18.35 -13.74 -0.02
N PHE A 518 18.73 -13.78 -1.32
CA PHE A 518 17.84 -14.27 -2.38
C PHE A 518 17.72 -15.81 -2.37
N LEU A 519 18.80 -16.53 -2.10
CA LEU A 519 18.77 -18.00 -1.97
C LEU A 519 17.90 -18.46 -0.79
N GLY A 520 17.84 -17.69 0.30
CA GLY A 520 16.99 -17.95 1.46
C GLY A 520 15.49 -17.83 1.21
N LEU A 521 15.09 -17.13 0.14
CA LEU A 521 13.69 -17.02 -0.29
C LEU A 521 13.28 -18.17 -1.24
N ALA A 522 14.24 -18.97 -1.67
CA ALA A 522 14.02 -20.04 -2.64
C ALA A 522 13.61 -21.36 -1.97
N ARG A 523 12.91 -22.20 -2.72
CA ARG A 523 12.66 -23.59 -2.33
C ARG A 523 13.53 -24.52 -3.16
N ALA A 524 14.43 -25.25 -2.49
CA ALA A 524 15.24 -26.27 -3.15
C ALA A 524 14.59 -27.64 -3.06
N TYR A 525 14.71 -28.40 -4.14
CA TYR A 525 14.29 -29.80 -4.25
C TYR A 525 15.48 -30.62 -4.73
N ARG A 526 15.60 -31.84 -4.20
CA ARG A 526 16.63 -32.79 -4.59
C ARG A 526 16.02 -33.84 -5.52
N GLY A 527 16.53 -33.95 -6.75
CA GLY A 527 16.20 -35.03 -7.68
C GLY A 527 17.31 -36.08 -7.74
N LYS A 528 17.10 -37.16 -8.50
CA LYS A 528 18.09 -38.25 -8.68
C LYS A 528 19.44 -37.81 -9.26
N SER A 529 19.46 -36.79 -10.13
CA SER A 529 20.66 -36.33 -10.86
C SER A 529 21.11 -34.90 -10.52
N GLY A 530 20.42 -34.19 -9.62
CA GLY A 530 20.74 -32.79 -9.34
C GLY A 530 19.79 -32.08 -8.39
N PHE A 531 19.90 -30.75 -8.36
CA PHE A 531 19.13 -29.85 -7.51
C PHE A 531 18.31 -28.88 -8.36
N VAL A 532 17.05 -28.70 -7.99
CA VAL A 532 16.18 -27.67 -8.57
C VAL A 532 15.90 -26.65 -7.50
N VAL A 533 16.32 -25.40 -7.73
CA VAL A 533 16.06 -24.29 -6.83
C VAL A 533 15.02 -23.39 -7.49
N VAL A 534 13.85 -23.31 -6.86
CA VAL A 534 12.68 -22.60 -7.36
C VAL A 534 12.58 -21.24 -6.68
N PHE A 535 12.53 -20.19 -7.50
CA PHE A 535 12.39 -18.80 -7.08
C PHE A 535 11.04 -18.23 -7.55
N GLU A 536 10.57 -17.14 -6.94
CA GLU A 536 9.57 -16.30 -7.60
C GLU A 536 10.16 -15.66 -8.86
N ALA A 537 9.38 -15.58 -9.94
CA ALA A 537 9.87 -15.21 -11.29
C ALA A 537 10.69 -13.90 -11.33
N ALA A 538 10.33 -12.92 -10.50
CA ALA A 538 11.01 -11.63 -10.42
C ALA A 538 12.43 -11.70 -9.82
N MET A 539 12.78 -12.78 -9.12
CA MET A 539 14.04 -12.90 -8.37
C MET A 539 15.12 -13.69 -9.12
N LEU A 540 14.75 -14.47 -10.14
CA LEU A 540 15.65 -15.39 -10.84
C LEU A 540 16.86 -14.66 -11.45
N HIS A 541 16.65 -13.46 -12.00
CA HIS A 541 17.70 -12.66 -12.65
C HIS A 541 18.83 -12.19 -11.70
N PHE A 542 18.59 -12.15 -10.39
CA PHE A 542 19.58 -11.68 -9.41
C PHE A 542 20.55 -12.77 -8.96
N VAL A 543 20.18 -14.03 -9.14
CA VAL A 543 20.92 -15.20 -8.66
C VAL A 543 21.38 -16.13 -9.78
N ASP A 544 20.78 -16.05 -10.97
CA ASP A 544 21.15 -16.89 -12.13
C ASP A 544 22.45 -16.42 -12.81
N SER A 545 23.53 -16.49 -12.05
CA SER A 545 24.91 -16.27 -12.50
C SER A 545 25.71 -17.59 -12.45
N PRO A 546 26.62 -17.83 -13.41
CA PRO A 546 27.55 -18.96 -13.36
C PRO A 546 28.37 -19.01 -12.06
N ASP A 547 28.72 -17.87 -11.51
CA ASP A 547 29.53 -17.76 -10.27
C ASP A 547 28.75 -18.23 -9.04
N VAL A 548 27.45 -17.90 -8.97
CA VAL A 548 26.54 -18.33 -7.90
C VAL A 548 26.34 -19.84 -7.95
N LYS A 549 26.12 -20.40 -9.15
CA LYS A 549 25.98 -21.85 -9.33
C LYS A 549 27.28 -22.60 -9.01
N ALA A 550 28.44 -22.03 -9.33
CA ALA A 550 29.73 -22.62 -9.00
C ALA A 550 29.94 -22.73 -7.49
N ARG A 551 29.71 -21.64 -6.76
CA ARG A 551 29.84 -21.61 -5.29
C ARG A 551 28.80 -22.48 -4.60
N LEU A 552 27.57 -22.46 -5.09
CA LEU A 552 26.51 -23.31 -4.54
C LEU A 552 26.81 -24.79 -4.75
N ALA A 553 27.44 -25.16 -5.88
CA ALA A 553 27.88 -26.53 -6.14
C ALA A 553 29.00 -26.98 -5.19
N GLU A 554 29.96 -26.12 -4.85
CA GLU A 554 30.99 -26.42 -3.85
C GLU A 554 30.37 -26.70 -2.47
N ILE A 555 29.46 -25.82 -2.02
CA ILE A 555 28.80 -25.96 -0.72
C ILE A 555 27.89 -27.19 -0.71
N LEU A 556 27.10 -27.42 -1.75
CA LEU A 556 26.27 -28.62 -1.85
C LEU A 556 27.13 -29.89 -1.89
N SER A 557 28.35 -29.84 -2.44
CA SER A 557 29.28 -30.98 -2.41
C SER A 557 29.73 -31.32 -0.99
N GLU A 558 29.99 -30.32 -0.15
CA GLU A 558 30.32 -30.50 1.27
C GLU A 558 29.15 -31.14 2.04
N PHE A 559 27.93 -30.68 1.78
CA PHE A 559 26.73 -31.15 2.46
C PHE A 559 26.31 -32.55 2.01
N GLU A 560 26.49 -32.89 0.74
CA GLU A 560 26.12 -34.18 0.16
C GLU A 560 27.20 -35.26 0.26
N GLY A 561 28.45 -34.88 0.57
CA GLY A 561 29.58 -35.81 0.59
C GLY A 561 29.90 -36.42 -0.78
N ARG A 562 29.37 -35.84 -1.87
CA ARG A 562 29.64 -36.18 -3.27
C ARG A 562 29.99 -34.90 -4.03
N ALA A 563 30.80 -35.00 -5.08
CA ALA A 563 31.01 -33.86 -5.97
C ALA A 563 29.70 -33.54 -6.72
N VAL A 564 29.16 -32.34 -6.48
CA VAL A 564 28.05 -31.73 -7.22
C VAL A 564 28.67 -30.74 -8.19
N ARG A 565 28.34 -30.84 -9.48
CA ARG A 565 28.83 -29.89 -10.48
C ARG A 565 27.82 -28.76 -10.74
N PRO A 566 28.24 -27.58 -11.23
CA PRO A 566 27.34 -26.44 -11.42
C PRO A 566 26.18 -26.69 -12.39
N HIS A 567 26.38 -27.58 -13.38
CA HIS A 567 25.34 -27.98 -14.34
C HIS A 567 24.27 -28.91 -13.73
N GLU A 568 24.53 -29.49 -12.55
CA GLU A 568 23.54 -30.27 -11.78
C GLU A 568 22.59 -29.37 -10.99
N ILE A 569 22.78 -28.05 -11.01
CA ILE A 569 21.94 -27.07 -10.31
C ILE A 569 21.13 -26.26 -11.32
N LYS A 570 19.81 -26.43 -11.28
CA LYS A 570 18.87 -25.69 -12.13
C LYS A 570 18.10 -24.67 -11.31
N PHE A 571 18.16 -23.41 -11.72
CA PHE A 571 17.29 -22.36 -11.19
C PHE A 571 16.06 -22.23 -12.07
N THR A 572 14.88 -22.11 -11.46
CA THR A 572 13.63 -22.03 -12.19
C THR A 572 12.64 -21.10 -11.49
N ALA A 573 11.74 -20.48 -12.24
CA ALA A 573 10.69 -19.63 -11.73
C ALA A 573 9.44 -20.45 -11.35
N ALA A 574 8.76 -20.05 -10.28
CA ALA A 574 7.48 -20.63 -9.84
C ALA A 574 6.32 -20.15 -10.73
N ASP A 575 6.23 -20.64 -11.97
CA ASP A 575 5.16 -20.28 -12.91
C ASP A 575 3.91 -21.15 -12.71
N GLY A 576 3.34 -21.17 -11.51
CA GLY A 576 1.99 -21.68 -11.23
C GLY A 576 1.62 -23.11 -11.68
N LYS A 577 2.56 -23.94 -12.15
CA LYS A 577 2.36 -25.35 -12.51
C LYS A 577 3.16 -26.25 -11.55
N PRO A 578 2.65 -27.44 -11.19
CA PRO A 578 3.43 -28.41 -10.43
C PRO A 578 4.66 -28.83 -11.24
N ALA A 579 5.72 -29.24 -10.53
CA ALA A 579 7.02 -29.60 -11.09
C ALA A 579 6.89 -30.51 -12.33
N PRO A 580 7.75 -30.35 -13.36
CA PRO A 580 7.68 -31.19 -14.55
C PRO A 580 7.96 -32.65 -14.18
N ALA A 581 6.98 -33.52 -14.43
CA ALA A 581 7.05 -34.96 -14.16
C ALA A 581 7.70 -35.77 -15.29
N ASP A 582 8.04 -35.14 -16.42
CA ASP A 582 8.50 -35.85 -17.62
C ASP A 582 9.91 -35.43 -18.04
N GLY A 583 10.83 -36.41 -18.04
CA GLY A 583 12.01 -36.45 -18.92
C GLY A 583 13.25 -35.71 -18.45
N PHE A 584 14.06 -36.35 -17.60
CA PHE A 584 15.45 -35.95 -17.30
C PHE A 584 16.50 -36.81 -18.06
N ASP A 585 16.13 -37.34 -19.22
CA ASP A 585 17.02 -38.14 -20.09
C ASP A 585 17.18 -37.47 -21.46
N ASP A 586 17.93 -36.38 -21.54
CA ASP A 586 18.60 -35.96 -22.78
C ASP A 586 19.76 -35.00 -22.45
N PHE A 587 20.86 -35.59 -22.00
CA PHE A 587 22.18 -34.99 -22.11
C PHE A 587 22.91 -35.69 -23.25
N ASN A 588 23.15 -34.99 -24.36
CA ASN A 588 24.14 -35.39 -25.34
C ASN A 588 25.15 -34.25 -25.56
N ILE A 589 26.41 -34.68 -25.51
CA ILE A 589 27.73 -34.03 -25.60
C ILE A 589 27.79 -32.76 -26.45
#